data_AF-A0A8H5II85-F1
#
_entry.id   AF-A0A8H5II85-F1
#
_cell.length_a   1.000
_cell.length_b   1.000
_cell.length_c   1.000
_cell.angle_alpha   90.00
_cell.angle_beta   90.00
_cell.angle_gamma   90.00
#
_symmetry.space_group_name_H-M   'P 1'
#
loop_
_entity.id
_entity.type
_entity.pdbx_description
1 polymer ?
#
loop_
_entity_poly.entity_id
_entity_poly.type
_entity_poly.pdbx_seq_one_letter_code
_entity_poly.pdbx_strand_id
1 'polypeptide(L)'
;MASYIDTSLAEAQPAPELLGEVKKPKKKKVLLMGKSGSGKSSMRSIIFSNYIARDTRRLGATIDIDLSHVKFLGNLTLNLWDCGGQEAFMENYLSQQRVHVFSNVGVLIYVFDIESRDVDRDLATYVSILSALLQYSPAAKIYILIHKMDLVVPTARESVYDERIRVVRQKTFEYANSVGIAASSIELTPFATSIWDQSLYKAWASIIHDLVPNLSVIERNLANLGLAIEAEELLLFERTSFLAVSSWTSSEGQRNPTEDRLERMSNIMKHFKQSISRFTGTPRNAEQFIRMEHKAGNRFSLFILKFTTNTYLMVVLPPGEARFNAAMLNCQIAIEHFRFLDGPATPAPNTATHAA
;
A
#
# COMPACT_ATOMS: atom_id res chain seq x y z
N MET A 1 -72.55 -28.42 -2.13
CA MET A 1 -72.26 -29.18 -0.89
C MET A 1 -70.85 -29.75 -1.01
N ALA A 2 -70.11 -29.64 0.08
CA ALA A 2 -68.65 -29.66 0.17
C ALA A 2 -67.98 -31.00 -0.13
N SER A 3 -66.72 -30.94 -0.57
CA SER A 3 -65.68 -31.88 -0.15
C SER A 3 -64.34 -31.14 -0.07
N TYR A 4 -63.81 -31.12 1.15
CA TYR A 4 -62.52 -30.55 1.57
C TYR A 4 -61.34 -31.22 0.84
N ILE A 5 -60.37 -30.42 0.39
CA ILE A 5 -59.00 -30.88 0.15
C ILE A 5 -58.07 -30.00 0.98
N ASP A 6 -57.44 -30.64 1.96
CA ASP A 6 -56.44 -30.12 2.87
C ASP A 6 -55.14 -29.89 2.10
N THR A 7 -54.62 -28.65 2.09
CA THR A 7 -53.32 -28.33 1.47
C THR A 7 -52.40 -27.83 2.58
N SER A 8 -51.60 -28.74 3.13
CA SER A 8 -50.51 -28.42 4.05
C SER A 8 -49.46 -27.57 3.34
N LEU A 9 -49.29 -26.33 3.81
CA LEU A 9 -48.19 -25.45 3.43
C LEU A 9 -46.87 -26.06 3.95
N ALA A 10 -46.06 -26.60 3.04
CA ALA A 10 -44.68 -26.95 3.34
C ALA A 10 -43.83 -25.67 3.38
N GLU A 11 -43.27 -25.37 4.55
CA GLU A 11 -42.31 -24.29 4.75
C GLU A 11 -41.06 -24.51 3.89
N ALA A 12 -40.78 -23.55 3.00
CA ALA A 12 -39.55 -23.53 2.22
C ALA A 12 -38.37 -23.16 3.14
N GLN A 13 -37.44 -24.09 3.33
CA GLN A 13 -36.18 -23.83 4.03
C GLN A 13 -35.32 -22.85 3.20
N PRO A 14 -34.73 -21.80 3.81
CA PRO A 14 -33.83 -20.92 3.10
C PRO A 14 -32.52 -21.64 2.76
N ALA A 15 -32.03 -21.42 1.54
CA ALA A 15 -30.76 -21.96 1.06
C ALA A 15 -29.59 -21.52 1.95
N PRO A 16 -28.57 -22.37 2.15
CA PRO A 16 -27.43 -22.02 3.00
C PRO A 16 -26.63 -20.87 2.37
N GLU A 17 -26.59 -19.74 3.08
CA GLU A 17 -25.67 -18.63 2.79
C GLU A 17 -24.23 -19.15 2.83
N LEU A 18 -23.53 -19.02 1.71
CA LEU A 18 -22.10 -19.26 1.59
C LEU A 18 -21.34 -18.18 2.37
N LEU A 19 -21.28 -18.33 3.70
CA LEU A 19 -20.32 -17.66 4.55
C LEU A 19 -18.92 -18.15 4.16
N GLY A 20 -18.30 -17.44 3.21
CA GLY A 20 -16.92 -17.67 2.85
C GLY A 20 -16.05 -17.60 4.10
N GLU A 21 -15.42 -18.71 4.46
CA GLU A 21 -14.45 -18.77 5.55
C GLU A 21 -13.44 -17.63 5.38
N VAL A 22 -13.41 -16.72 6.36
CA VAL A 22 -12.39 -15.67 6.43
C VAL A 22 -11.06 -16.37 6.70
N LYS A 23 -10.33 -16.70 5.62
CA LYS A 23 -8.95 -17.22 5.71
C LYS A 23 -8.16 -16.32 6.65
N LYS A 24 -7.66 -16.89 7.76
CA LYS A 24 -6.76 -16.17 8.68
C LYS A 24 -5.66 -15.48 7.84
N PRO A 25 -5.49 -14.15 7.95
CA PRO A 25 -4.55 -13.44 7.10
C PRO A 25 -3.15 -13.99 7.35
N LYS A 26 -2.56 -14.63 6.33
CA LYS A 26 -1.18 -15.08 6.37
C LYS A 26 -0.30 -13.84 6.55
N LYS A 27 0.44 -13.77 7.65
CA LYS A 27 1.47 -12.74 7.88
C LYS A 27 2.36 -12.64 6.64
N LYS A 28 2.40 -11.47 5.99
CA LYS A 28 3.21 -11.25 4.80
C LYS A 28 4.57 -10.69 5.22
N LYS A 29 5.63 -11.44 4.94
CA LYS A 29 7.02 -11.00 5.12
C LYS A 29 7.44 -10.17 3.92
N VAL A 30 7.88 -8.95 4.18
CA VAL A 30 8.40 -8.01 3.18
C VAL A 30 9.88 -7.81 3.48
N LEU A 31 10.74 -8.25 2.56
CA LEU A 31 12.18 -8.02 2.66
C LEU A 31 12.54 -6.68 2.01
N LEU A 32 13.26 -5.84 2.74
CA LEU A 32 13.81 -4.60 2.22
C LEU A 32 15.35 -4.73 2.21
N MET A 33 15.90 -4.90 1.01
CA MET A 33 17.32 -5.22 0.79
C MET A 33 17.98 -4.27 -0.21
N GLY A 34 19.30 -4.23 -0.19
CA GLY A 34 20.12 -3.34 -1.02
C GLY A 34 21.34 -2.86 -0.24
N LYS A 35 22.32 -2.30 -0.94
CA LYS A 35 23.61 -1.86 -0.38
C LYS A 35 23.46 -0.86 0.77
N SER A 36 24.44 -0.79 1.66
CA SER A 36 24.51 0.24 2.69
C SER A 36 24.44 1.65 2.07
N GLY A 37 23.72 2.57 2.71
CA GLY A 37 23.57 3.94 2.20
C GLY A 37 22.52 4.13 1.09
N SER A 38 21.93 3.07 0.54
CA SER A 38 20.91 3.14 -0.53
C SER A 38 19.56 3.77 -0.13
N GLY A 39 19.33 4.08 1.15
CA GLY A 39 18.12 4.77 1.62
C GLY A 39 16.97 3.88 2.14
N LYS A 40 17.19 2.57 2.31
CA LYS A 40 16.20 1.60 2.84
C LYS A 40 15.48 2.08 4.11
N SER A 41 16.23 2.34 5.18
CA SER A 41 15.66 2.79 6.45
C SER A 41 15.03 4.18 6.36
N SER A 42 15.55 5.04 5.48
CA SER A 42 14.93 6.35 5.21
C SER A 42 13.52 6.19 4.65
N MET A 43 13.35 5.31 3.66
CA MET A 43 12.03 5.02 3.07
C MET A 43 11.06 4.46 4.11
N ARG A 44 11.49 3.45 4.86
CA ARG A 44 10.67 2.86 5.94
C ARG A 44 10.22 3.91 6.94
N SER A 45 11.12 4.75 7.43
CA SER A 45 10.80 5.76 8.45
C SER A 45 9.86 6.85 7.93
N ILE A 46 9.97 7.26 6.66
CA ILE A 46 9.06 8.25 6.07
C ILE A 46 7.64 7.69 5.98
N ILE A 47 7.50 6.48 5.44
CA ILE A 47 6.19 5.87 5.20
C ILE A 47 5.53 5.46 6.52
N PHE A 48 6.24 4.72 7.38
CA PHE A 48 5.65 4.05 8.54
C PHE A 48 5.94 4.71 9.89
N SER A 49 6.95 5.58 9.99
CA SER A 49 7.33 6.25 11.25
C SER A 49 7.09 7.76 11.22
N ASN A 50 6.45 8.29 10.18
CA ASN A 50 6.14 9.71 10.02
C ASN A 50 7.38 10.61 10.09
N TYR A 51 8.54 10.14 9.60
CA TYR A 51 9.72 10.99 9.44
C TYR A 51 9.53 11.97 8.27
N ILE A 52 10.14 13.14 8.40
CA ILE A 52 10.35 14.06 7.28
C ILE A 52 11.65 13.65 6.58
N ALA A 53 11.76 13.83 5.26
CA ALA A 53 12.97 13.53 4.51
C ALA A 53 14.25 14.12 5.13
N ARG A 54 14.19 15.33 5.69
CA ARG A 54 15.34 15.94 6.37
C ARG A 54 15.78 15.19 7.64
N ASP A 55 14.84 14.59 8.37
CA ASP A 55 15.11 13.90 9.64
C ASP A 55 15.85 12.58 9.42
N THR A 56 15.76 12.00 8.21
CA THR A 56 16.41 10.72 7.89
C THR A 56 17.93 10.81 7.89
N ARG A 57 18.51 12.02 7.77
CA ARG A 57 19.96 12.26 7.90
C ARG A 57 20.53 11.84 9.25
N ARG A 58 19.69 11.72 10.28
CA ARG A 58 20.07 11.31 11.63
C ARG A 58 20.02 9.79 11.83
N LEU A 59 19.54 9.04 10.84
CA LEU A 59 19.49 7.59 10.92
C LEU A 59 20.91 7.03 10.82
N GLY A 60 21.30 6.23 11.80
CA GLY A 60 22.54 5.46 11.76
C GLY A 60 22.44 4.28 10.79
N ALA A 61 23.57 3.61 10.55
CA ALA A 61 23.58 2.37 9.80
C ALA A 61 22.80 1.28 10.54
N THR A 62 21.90 0.59 9.85
CA THR A 62 21.18 -0.56 10.40
C THR A 62 22.17 -1.68 10.70
N ILE A 63 22.15 -2.14 11.94
CA ILE A 63 22.91 -3.30 12.41
C ILE A 63 22.02 -4.51 12.22
N ASP A 64 22.51 -5.46 11.42
CA ASP A 64 21.77 -6.67 11.09
C ASP A 64 20.34 -6.38 10.57
N ILE A 65 19.30 -7.08 11.05
CA ILE A 65 17.92 -6.95 10.59
C ILE A 65 17.10 -6.13 11.59
N ASP A 66 16.56 -4.99 11.17
CA ASP A 66 15.57 -4.24 11.95
C ASP A 66 14.15 -4.68 11.56
N LEU A 67 13.45 -5.33 12.50
CA LEU A 67 12.12 -5.89 12.31
C LEU A 67 11.05 -4.88 12.72
N SER A 68 10.24 -4.47 11.75
CA SER A 68 9.10 -3.59 11.98
C SER A 68 7.78 -4.31 11.74
N HIS A 69 6.93 -4.38 12.79
CA HIS A 69 5.57 -4.89 12.69
C HIS A 69 4.60 -3.73 12.47
N VAL A 70 4.19 -3.54 11.22
CA VAL A 70 3.26 -2.46 10.86
C VAL A 70 1.86 -3.04 10.72
N LYS A 71 0.93 -2.53 11.54
CA LYS A 71 -0.50 -2.77 11.34
C LYS A 71 -0.99 -1.83 10.24
N PHE A 72 -1.56 -2.41 9.19
CA PHE A 72 -2.11 -1.72 8.04
C PHE A 72 -3.58 -2.14 7.90
N LEU A 73 -4.51 -1.18 7.69
CA LEU A 73 -5.95 -1.45 7.59
C LEU A 73 -6.52 -2.34 8.71
N GLY A 74 -5.99 -2.23 9.94
CA GLY A 74 -6.44 -3.00 11.11
C GLY A 74 -6.16 -4.51 11.09
N ASN A 75 -6.37 -5.19 9.97
CA ASN A 75 -6.32 -6.64 9.79
C ASN A 75 -5.04 -7.16 9.10
N LEU A 76 -4.31 -6.30 8.37
CA LEU A 76 -3.07 -6.67 7.70
C LEU A 76 -1.89 -6.33 8.61
N THR A 77 -1.11 -7.34 8.98
CA THR A 77 0.17 -7.14 9.65
C THR A 77 1.29 -7.36 8.65
N LEU A 78 2.00 -6.29 8.33
CA LEU A 78 3.20 -6.30 7.52
C LEU A 78 4.39 -6.54 8.42
N ASN A 79 5.14 -7.61 8.15
CA ASN A 79 6.41 -7.85 8.80
C ASN A 79 7.50 -7.33 7.86
N LEU A 80 7.92 -6.09 8.07
CA LEU A 80 8.95 -5.44 7.27
C LEU A 80 10.31 -5.74 7.87
N TRP A 81 11.18 -6.35 7.07
CA TRP A 81 12.55 -6.72 7.42
C TRP A 81 13.49 -5.73 6.73
N ASP A 82 13.94 -4.72 7.48
CA ASP A 82 14.92 -3.75 7.00
C ASP A 82 16.33 -4.30 7.23
N CYS A 83 16.90 -4.90 6.19
CA CYS A 83 18.19 -5.60 6.28
C CYS A 83 19.37 -4.63 6.15
N GLY A 84 20.33 -4.69 7.06
CA GLY A 84 21.58 -3.95 7.00
C GLY A 84 22.37 -4.28 5.74
N GLY A 85 22.65 -3.27 4.91
CA GLY A 85 23.29 -3.47 3.60
C GLY A 85 24.82 -3.52 3.61
N GLN A 86 25.43 -3.71 4.79
CA GLN A 86 26.89 -3.74 4.96
C GLN A 86 27.42 -5.11 4.50
N GLU A 87 28.59 -5.16 3.84
CA GLU A 87 29.10 -6.39 3.20
C GLU A 87 29.10 -7.59 4.16
N ALA A 88 29.59 -7.42 5.40
CA ALA A 88 29.61 -8.48 6.41
C ALA A 88 28.21 -9.03 6.77
N PHE A 89 27.18 -8.18 6.84
CA PHE A 89 25.81 -8.64 7.10
C PHE A 89 25.21 -9.34 5.88
N MET A 90 25.47 -8.81 4.69
CA MET A 90 24.99 -9.40 3.43
C MET A 90 25.56 -10.81 3.21
N GLU A 91 26.84 -11.01 3.49
CA GLU A 91 27.47 -12.33 3.46
C GLU A 91 26.82 -13.28 4.48
N ASN A 92 26.52 -12.80 5.68
CA ASN A 92 25.84 -13.60 6.70
C ASN A 92 24.42 -14.01 6.28
N TYR A 93 23.66 -13.10 5.65
CA TYR A 93 22.34 -13.40 5.09
C TYR A 93 22.39 -14.45 4.01
N LEU A 94 23.42 -14.41 3.16
CA LEU A 94 23.55 -15.34 2.03
C LEU A 94 24.18 -16.68 2.43
N SER A 95 24.86 -16.75 3.58
CA SER A 95 25.48 -17.95 4.13
C SER A 95 24.68 -18.51 5.32
N GLN A 96 25.01 -18.11 6.55
CA GLN A 96 24.52 -18.75 7.78
C GLN A 96 23.00 -18.55 7.99
N GLN A 97 22.47 -17.38 7.65
CA GLN A 97 21.06 -17.04 7.88
C GLN A 97 20.17 -17.23 6.66
N ARG A 98 20.67 -17.85 5.57
CA ARG A 98 19.99 -17.93 4.26
C ARG A 98 18.56 -18.44 4.35
N VAL A 99 18.35 -19.58 5.01
CA VAL A 99 17.01 -20.15 5.18
C VAL A 99 16.11 -19.20 6.00
N HIS A 100 16.63 -18.65 7.09
CA HIS A 100 15.86 -17.77 7.98
C HIS A 100 15.39 -16.49 7.27
N VAL A 101 16.27 -15.88 6.48
CA VAL A 101 16.00 -14.62 5.78
C VAL A 101 15.10 -14.83 4.57
N PHE A 102 15.33 -15.86 3.75
CA PHE A 102 14.66 -16.01 2.46
C PHE A 102 13.43 -16.93 2.47
N SER A 103 13.09 -17.56 3.60
CA SER A 103 11.86 -18.35 3.72
C SER A 103 10.61 -17.49 3.98
N ASN A 104 9.48 -17.93 3.42
CA ASN A 104 8.15 -17.33 3.58
C ASN A 104 8.05 -15.85 3.19
N VAL A 105 8.85 -15.42 2.22
CA VAL A 105 8.86 -14.05 1.71
C VAL A 105 7.66 -13.87 0.76
N GLY A 106 6.85 -12.84 1.01
CA GLY A 106 5.77 -12.45 0.10
C GLY A 106 6.23 -11.42 -0.93
N VAL A 107 7.07 -10.50 -0.51
CA VAL A 107 7.60 -9.41 -1.36
C VAL A 107 9.08 -9.19 -1.03
N LEU A 108 9.90 -9.08 -2.07
CA LEU A 108 11.24 -8.50 -2.01
C LEU A 108 11.19 -7.09 -2.60
N ILE A 109 11.66 -6.11 -1.84
CA ILE A 109 11.95 -4.75 -2.30
C ILE A 109 13.47 -4.63 -2.33
N TYR A 110 14.04 -4.61 -3.53
CA TYR A 110 15.48 -4.40 -3.71
C TYR A 110 15.75 -2.97 -4.15
N VAL A 111 16.65 -2.30 -3.42
CA VAL A 111 16.95 -0.87 -3.58
C VAL A 111 18.33 -0.68 -4.17
N PHE A 112 18.39 -0.07 -5.34
CA PHE A 112 19.62 0.39 -5.97
C PHE A 112 19.81 1.88 -5.71
N ASP A 113 21.04 2.26 -5.34
CA ASP A 113 21.43 3.67 -5.20
C ASP A 113 21.91 4.18 -6.56
N ILE A 114 21.30 5.26 -7.09
CA ILE A 114 21.69 5.79 -8.39
C ILE A 114 23.12 6.35 -8.41
N GLU A 115 23.64 6.80 -7.27
CA GLU A 115 25.01 7.31 -7.13
C GLU A 115 26.05 6.20 -6.94
N SER A 116 25.65 4.93 -6.92
CA SER A 116 26.59 3.84 -6.73
C SER A 116 27.61 3.79 -7.86
N ARG A 117 28.90 3.85 -7.47
CA ARG A 117 30.04 3.81 -8.39
C ARG A 117 30.41 2.40 -8.84
N ASP A 118 30.02 1.38 -8.06
CA ASP A 118 30.34 -0.02 -8.32
C ASP A 118 29.05 -0.79 -8.64
N VAL A 119 28.57 -0.55 -9.85
CA VAL A 119 27.28 -1.08 -10.34
C VAL A 119 27.35 -2.60 -10.49
N ASP A 120 28.47 -3.13 -10.96
CA ASP A 120 28.65 -4.55 -11.19
C ASP A 120 28.61 -5.35 -9.88
N ARG A 121 29.24 -4.85 -8.81
CA ARG A 121 29.15 -5.47 -7.48
C ARG A 121 27.73 -5.43 -6.92
N ASP A 122 27.03 -4.31 -7.11
CA ASP A 122 25.64 -4.17 -6.65
C ASP A 122 24.72 -5.16 -7.36
N LEU A 123 24.94 -5.39 -8.66
CA LEU A 123 24.23 -6.37 -9.46
C LEU A 123 24.60 -7.82 -9.08
N ALA A 124 25.87 -8.11 -8.82
CA ALA A 124 26.29 -9.43 -8.35
C ALA A 124 25.65 -9.79 -7.00
N THR A 125 25.56 -8.81 -6.10
CA THR A 125 24.86 -8.93 -4.82
C THR A 125 23.37 -9.16 -5.01
N TYR A 126 22.74 -8.39 -5.91
CA TYR A 126 21.34 -8.55 -6.29
C TYR A 126 21.05 -9.97 -6.82
N VAL A 127 21.88 -10.48 -7.74
CA VAL A 127 21.74 -11.84 -8.29
C VAL A 127 21.87 -12.90 -7.20
N SER A 128 22.79 -12.72 -6.26
CA SER A 128 22.96 -13.63 -5.11
C SER A 128 21.71 -13.66 -4.21
N ILE A 129 21.09 -12.51 -3.99
CA ILE A 129 19.81 -12.38 -3.26
C ILE A 129 18.65 -12.98 -4.04
N LEU A 130 18.56 -12.70 -5.34
CA LEU A 130 17.54 -13.26 -6.22
C LEU A 130 17.62 -14.79 -6.19
N SER A 131 18.83 -15.35 -6.25
CA SER A 131 19.05 -16.78 -6.15
C SER A 131 18.52 -17.37 -4.84
N ALA A 132 18.81 -16.72 -3.72
CA ALA A 132 18.30 -17.15 -2.41
C ALA A 132 16.77 -17.05 -2.34
N LEU A 133 16.20 -15.96 -2.86
CA LEU A 133 14.76 -15.74 -2.87
C LEU A 133 14.05 -16.82 -3.68
N LEU A 134 14.49 -17.11 -4.91
CA LEU A 134 13.84 -18.11 -5.76
C LEU A 134 13.98 -19.52 -5.20
N GLN A 135 15.06 -19.80 -4.48
CA GLN A 135 15.26 -21.09 -3.81
C GLN A 135 14.25 -21.34 -2.69
N TYR A 136 13.96 -20.34 -1.85
CA TYR A 136 13.17 -20.51 -0.62
C TYR A 136 11.75 -19.92 -0.68
N SER A 137 11.50 -18.97 -1.59
CA SER A 137 10.23 -18.27 -1.79
C SER A 137 10.01 -17.92 -3.27
N PRO A 138 9.85 -18.91 -4.17
CA PRO A 138 9.72 -18.68 -5.62
C PRO A 138 8.48 -17.87 -6.03
N ALA A 139 7.45 -17.82 -5.18
CA ALA A 139 6.22 -17.05 -5.43
C ALA A 139 6.29 -15.60 -4.91
N ALA A 140 7.43 -15.15 -4.41
CA ALA A 140 7.59 -13.79 -3.91
C ALA A 140 7.56 -12.78 -5.07
N LYS A 141 6.83 -11.68 -4.89
CA LYS A 141 6.84 -10.57 -5.85
C LYS A 141 8.13 -9.76 -5.69
N ILE A 142 8.70 -9.29 -6.80
CA ILE A 142 9.99 -8.60 -6.81
C ILE A 142 9.81 -7.15 -7.28
N TYR A 143 10.06 -6.23 -6.37
CA TYR A 143 10.04 -4.80 -6.59
C TYR A 143 11.47 -4.27 -6.66
N ILE A 144 11.76 -3.51 -7.70
CA ILE A 144 13.08 -2.89 -7.91
C ILE A 144 12.94 -1.39 -7.78
N LEU A 145 13.60 -0.78 -6.80
CA LEU A 145 13.60 0.67 -6.62
C LEU A 145 14.95 1.24 -7.05
N ILE A 146 14.97 2.04 -8.11
CA ILE A 146 16.10 2.91 -8.42
C ILE A 146 15.91 4.17 -7.58
N HIS A 147 16.69 4.30 -6.52
CA HIS A 147 16.49 5.29 -5.47
C HIS A 147 17.45 6.48 -5.59
N LYS A 148 17.09 7.57 -4.90
CA LYS A 148 17.75 8.88 -4.93
C LYS A 148 17.75 9.55 -6.31
N MET A 149 16.69 9.33 -7.08
CA MET A 149 16.54 9.91 -8.43
C MET A 149 16.45 11.45 -8.44
N ASP A 150 16.27 12.07 -7.28
CA ASP A 150 16.41 13.51 -7.09
C ASP A 150 17.80 14.05 -7.44
N LEU A 151 18.83 13.22 -7.31
CA LEU A 151 20.23 13.58 -7.60
C LEU A 151 20.54 13.58 -9.10
N VAL A 152 19.64 13.02 -9.92
CA VAL A 152 19.73 13.08 -11.39
C VAL A 152 18.99 14.31 -11.89
N VAL A 153 19.61 15.03 -12.81
CA VAL A 153 19.03 16.21 -13.46
C VAL A 153 17.72 15.82 -14.17
N PRO A 154 16.62 16.60 -14.04
CA PRO A 154 15.30 16.23 -14.57
C PRO A 154 15.28 15.76 -16.02
N THR A 155 16.06 16.39 -16.90
CA THR A 155 16.13 16.07 -18.33
C THR A 155 16.75 14.71 -18.64
N ALA A 156 17.55 14.15 -17.73
CA ALA A 156 18.23 12.86 -17.89
C ALA A 156 17.60 11.74 -17.05
N ARG A 157 16.58 12.05 -16.21
CA ARG A 157 16.01 11.07 -15.27
C ARG A 157 15.46 9.84 -15.96
N GLU A 158 14.70 10.02 -17.03
CA GLU A 158 14.08 8.94 -17.79
C GLU A 158 15.14 8.04 -18.44
N SER A 159 16.08 8.62 -19.19
CA SER A 159 17.14 7.84 -19.85
C SER A 159 18.01 7.07 -18.87
N VAL A 160 18.38 7.70 -17.75
CA VAL A 160 19.20 7.05 -16.70
C VAL A 160 18.40 5.94 -16.03
N TYR A 161 17.13 6.17 -15.72
CA TYR A 161 16.26 5.15 -15.14
C TYR A 161 16.12 3.93 -16.06
N ASP A 162 15.82 4.16 -17.34
CA ASP A 162 15.65 3.10 -18.33
C ASP A 162 16.92 2.28 -18.53
N GLU A 163 18.08 2.94 -18.56
CA GLU A 163 19.37 2.27 -18.63
C GLU A 163 19.59 1.35 -17.43
N ARG A 164 19.34 1.84 -16.21
CA ARG A 164 19.51 1.04 -14.98
C ARG A 164 18.57 -0.16 -14.96
N ILE A 165 17.29 0.04 -15.32
CA ILE A 165 16.31 -1.04 -15.37
C ILE A 165 16.67 -2.06 -16.45
N ARG A 166 17.14 -1.62 -17.61
CA ARG A 166 17.61 -2.51 -18.67
C ARG A 166 18.74 -3.42 -18.17
N VAL A 167 19.73 -2.87 -17.48
CA VAL A 167 20.85 -3.65 -16.92
C VAL A 167 20.37 -4.64 -15.85
N VAL A 168 19.48 -4.22 -14.95
CA VAL A 168 18.90 -5.12 -13.94
C VAL A 168 18.14 -6.27 -14.61
N ARG A 169 17.25 -5.96 -15.57
CA ARG A 169 16.49 -6.98 -16.32
C ARG A 169 17.41 -7.94 -17.07
N GLN A 170 18.47 -7.43 -17.69
CA GLN A 170 19.46 -8.26 -18.37
C GLN A 170 20.14 -9.23 -17.40
N LYS A 171 20.60 -8.76 -16.24
CA LYS A 171 21.22 -9.63 -15.22
C LYS A 171 20.26 -10.66 -14.65
N THR A 172 19.00 -10.28 -14.44
CA THR A 172 17.94 -11.22 -14.04
C THR A 172 17.71 -12.30 -15.10
N PHE A 173 17.70 -11.93 -16.38
CA PHE A 173 17.54 -12.85 -17.50
C PHE A 173 18.73 -13.82 -17.64
N GLU A 174 19.95 -13.30 -17.56
CA GLU A 174 21.19 -14.10 -17.55
C GLU A 174 21.15 -15.14 -16.43
N TYR A 175 20.77 -14.74 -15.22
CA TYR A 175 20.61 -15.66 -14.11
C TYR A 175 19.51 -16.69 -14.37
N ALA A 176 18.30 -16.27 -14.78
CA ALA A 176 17.18 -17.16 -15.04
C ALA A 176 17.54 -18.28 -16.03
N ASN A 177 18.22 -17.94 -17.12
CA ASN A 177 18.70 -18.91 -18.11
C ASN A 177 19.73 -19.88 -17.53
N SER A 178 20.64 -19.39 -16.67
CA SER A 178 21.68 -20.24 -16.05
C SER A 178 21.12 -21.33 -15.15
N VAL A 179 19.94 -21.10 -14.54
CA VAL A 179 19.25 -22.08 -13.68
C VAL A 179 18.05 -22.75 -14.37
N GLY A 180 17.86 -22.54 -15.67
CA GLY A 180 16.77 -23.15 -16.44
C GLY A 180 15.36 -22.67 -16.06
N ILE A 181 15.26 -21.49 -15.44
CA ILE A 181 13.99 -20.85 -15.10
C ILE A 181 13.56 -20.02 -16.32
N ALA A 182 12.33 -20.22 -16.79
CA ALA A 182 11.78 -19.39 -17.86
C ALA A 182 11.78 -17.93 -17.41
N ALA A 183 12.46 -17.04 -18.15
CA ALA A 183 12.57 -15.64 -17.73
C ALA A 183 11.21 -14.95 -17.55
N SER A 184 10.17 -15.38 -18.28
CA SER A 184 8.80 -14.91 -18.13
C SER A 184 8.18 -15.23 -16.77
N SER A 185 8.76 -16.14 -15.99
CA SER A 185 8.28 -16.46 -14.65
C SER A 185 8.81 -15.52 -13.57
N ILE A 186 9.80 -14.67 -13.88
CA ILE A 186 10.34 -13.68 -12.95
C ILE A 186 9.83 -12.30 -13.36
N GLU A 187 8.72 -11.90 -12.76
CA GLU A 187 8.15 -10.57 -12.96
C GLU A 187 8.83 -9.55 -12.04
N LEU A 188 9.42 -8.52 -12.65
CA LEU A 188 10.01 -7.39 -11.93
C LEU A 188 9.11 -6.17 -12.07
N THR A 189 8.79 -5.52 -10.95
CA THR A 189 8.05 -4.26 -10.91
C THR A 189 8.99 -3.11 -10.55
N PRO A 190 9.50 -2.33 -11.53
CA PRO A 190 10.49 -1.30 -11.27
C PRO A 190 9.85 0.06 -10.93
N PHE A 191 10.51 0.86 -10.09
CA PHE A 191 10.13 2.24 -9.79
C PHE A 191 11.36 3.14 -9.69
N ALA A 192 11.25 4.35 -10.25
CA ALA A 192 12.13 5.47 -9.93
C ALA A 192 11.63 6.10 -8.63
N THR A 193 12.49 6.27 -7.62
CA THR A 193 12.06 6.76 -6.31
C THR A 193 12.99 7.82 -5.72
N SER A 194 12.39 8.75 -4.98
CA SER A 194 13.07 9.73 -4.14
C SER A 194 12.29 9.97 -2.85
N ILE A 195 13.01 10.26 -1.75
CA ILE A 195 12.39 10.70 -0.50
C ILE A 195 11.88 12.16 -0.55
N TRP A 196 12.19 12.89 -1.62
CA TRP A 196 11.89 14.31 -1.76
C TRP A 196 10.63 14.59 -2.59
N ASP A 197 10.01 13.56 -3.14
CA ASP A 197 8.81 13.69 -3.97
C ASP A 197 7.82 12.52 -3.74
N GLN A 198 6.71 12.54 -4.48
CA GLN A 198 5.61 11.58 -4.40
C GLN A 198 5.94 10.19 -4.94
N SER A 199 7.06 10.01 -5.65
CA SER A 199 7.41 8.72 -6.28
C SER A 199 7.58 7.59 -5.27
N LEU A 200 8.03 7.91 -4.05
CA LEU A 200 8.12 6.94 -2.97
C LEU A 200 6.73 6.43 -2.55
N TYR A 201 5.74 7.32 -2.49
CA TYR A 201 4.37 6.94 -2.16
C TYR A 201 3.75 6.07 -3.26
N LYS A 202 4.08 6.34 -4.54
CA LYS A 202 3.69 5.49 -5.68
C LYS A 202 4.20 4.06 -5.58
N ALA A 203 5.50 3.91 -5.34
CA ALA A 203 6.11 2.59 -5.17
C ALA A 203 5.48 1.83 -4.00
N TRP A 204 5.35 2.46 -2.84
CA TRP A 204 4.76 1.81 -1.67
C TRP A 204 3.27 1.55 -1.80
N ALA A 205 2.48 2.43 -2.43
CA ALA A 205 1.08 2.18 -2.70
C ALA A 205 0.90 0.93 -3.58
N SER A 206 1.71 0.77 -4.63
CA SER A 206 1.71 -0.45 -5.47
C SER A 206 2.07 -1.71 -4.66
N ILE A 207 3.11 -1.65 -3.83
CA ILE A 207 3.54 -2.78 -2.99
C ILE A 207 2.42 -3.16 -2.01
N ILE A 208 1.76 -2.17 -1.41
CA ILE A 208 0.68 -2.40 -0.46
C ILE A 208 -0.57 -2.94 -1.16
N HIS A 209 -0.95 -2.38 -2.31
CA HIS A 209 -2.11 -2.84 -3.11
C HIS A 209 -2.03 -4.35 -3.36
N ASP A 210 -0.84 -4.85 -3.69
CA ASP A 210 -0.54 -6.28 -3.86
C ASP A 210 -0.66 -7.15 -2.60
N LEU A 211 -0.57 -6.53 -1.42
CA LEU A 211 -0.61 -7.19 -0.12
C LEU A 211 -1.98 -7.11 0.57
N VAL A 212 -2.83 -6.17 0.15
CA VAL A 212 -4.16 -5.94 0.74
C VAL A 212 -5.11 -7.07 0.37
N PRO A 213 -5.68 -7.79 1.36
CA PRO A 213 -6.68 -8.81 1.10
C PRO A 213 -8.03 -8.17 0.71
N ASN A 214 -8.83 -8.89 -0.09
CA ASN A 214 -10.18 -8.47 -0.49
C ASN A 214 -10.26 -7.11 -1.20
N LEU A 215 -9.18 -6.70 -1.85
CA LEU A 215 -9.08 -5.42 -2.55
C LEU A 215 -10.18 -5.21 -3.58
N SER A 216 -10.57 -6.26 -4.30
CA SER A 216 -11.69 -6.22 -5.26
C SER A 216 -13.04 -5.86 -4.63
N VAL A 217 -13.25 -6.24 -3.36
CA VAL A 217 -14.46 -5.86 -2.61
C VAL A 217 -14.41 -4.38 -2.24
N ILE A 218 -13.23 -3.88 -1.84
CA ILE A 218 -13.01 -2.46 -1.53
C ILE A 218 -13.27 -1.61 -2.78
N GLU A 219 -12.68 -1.99 -3.92
CA GLU A 219 -12.83 -1.29 -5.20
C GLU A 219 -14.28 -1.26 -5.66
N ARG A 220 -14.99 -2.39 -5.56
CA ARG A 220 -16.42 -2.45 -5.89
C ARG A 220 -17.27 -1.56 -4.99
N ASN A 221 -17.02 -1.58 -3.68
CA ASN A 221 -17.79 -0.77 -2.73
C ASN A 221 -17.50 0.73 -2.93
N LEU A 222 -16.24 1.10 -3.21
CA LEU A 222 -15.88 2.47 -3.58
C LEU A 222 -16.57 2.89 -4.88
N ALA A 223 -16.62 2.02 -5.89
CA ALA A 223 -17.32 2.32 -7.14
C ALA A 223 -18.82 2.57 -6.92
N ASN A 224 -19.48 1.73 -6.13
CA ASN A 224 -20.90 1.90 -5.79
C ASN A 224 -21.13 3.23 -5.05
N LEU A 225 -20.25 3.57 -4.09
CA LEU A 225 -20.33 4.85 -3.38
C LEU A 225 -20.12 6.03 -4.31
N GLY A 226 -19.10 5.97 -5.18
CA GLY A 226 -18.76 7.02 -6.13
C GLY A 226 -19.90 7.34 -7.09
N LEU A 227 -20.56 6.30 -7.60
CA LEU A 227 -21.76 6.44 -8.42
C LEU A 227 -22.93 7.04 -7.62
N ALA A 228 -23.16 6.58 -6.40
CA ALA A 228 -24.30 7.01 -5.57
C ALA A 228 -24.20 8.49 -5.12
N ILE A 229 -22.98 9.01 -4.94
CA ILE A 229 -22.77 10.42 -4.54
C ILE A 229 -22.41 11.33 -5.71
N GLU A 230 -22.41 10.82 -6.94
CA GLU A 230 -21.99 11.55 -8.15
C GLU A 230 -20.59 12.16 -8.01
N ALA A 231 -19.66 11.42 -7.39
CA ALA A 231 -18.28 11.86 -7.24
C ALA A 231 -17.56 11.86 -8.58
N GLU A 232 -16.60 12.78 -8.73
CA GLU A 232 -15.64 12.73 -9.82
C GLU A 232 -14.51 11.76 -9.49
N GLU A 233 -14.08 11.72 -8.22
CA GLU A 233 -13.00 10.88 -7.73
C GLU A 233 -13.16 10.55 -6.24
N LEU A 234 -12.81 9.32 -5.86
CA LEU A 234 -12.74 8.82 -4.49
C LEU A 234 -11.37 8.22 -4.23
N LEU A 235 -10.75 8.59 -3.11
CA LEU A 235 -9.47 8.02 -2.65
C LEU A 235 -9.60 7.53 -1.22
N LEU A 236 -9.32 6.24 -1.03
CA LEU A 236 -9.27 5.61 0.27
C LEU A 236 -7.81 5.53 0.72
N PHE A 237 -7.48 6.20 1.82
CA PHE A 237 -6.14 6.23 2.39
C PHE A 237 -6.07 5.45 3.70
N GLU A 238 -4.94 4.81 3.98
CA GLU A 238 -4.66 4.31 5.33
C GLU A 238 -4.29 5.48 6.25
N ARG A 239 -4.91 5.53 7.44
CA ARG A 239 -4.89 6.69 8.35
C ARG A 239 -3.49 7.12 8.80
N THR A 240 -2.60 6.16 9.05
CA THR A 240 -1.30 6.41 9.67
C THR A 240 -0.28 6.86 8.63
N SER A 241 -0.12 6.07 7.58
CA SER A 241 0.83 6.22 6.50
C SER A 241 0.38 7.25 5.45
N PHE A 242 -0.93 7.46 5.29
CA PHE A 242 -1.56 8.19 4.19
C PHE A 242 -1.28 7.59 2.81
N LEU A 243 -0.88 6.31 2.74
CA LEU A 243 -0.80 5.59 1.46
C LEU A 243 -2.21 5.40 0.89
N ALA A 244 -2.35 5.62 -0.42
CA ALA A 244 -3.55 5.27 -1.16
C ALA A 244 -3.69 3.74 -1.17
N VAL A 245 -4.82 3.26 -0.70
CA VAL A 245 -5.17 1.83 -0.63
C VAL A 245 -5.92 1.42 -1.87
N SER A 246 -6.89 2.25 -2.25
CA SER A 246 -7.74 2.06 -3.42
C SER A 246 -8.32 3.41 -3.83
N SER A 247 -8.78 3.47 -5.07
CA SER A 247 -9.34 4.66 -5.69
C SER A 247 -10.45 4.29 -6.65
N TRP A 248 -11.40 5.20 -6.82
CA TRP A 248 -12.36 5.14 -7.90
C TRP A 248 -12.39 6.50 -8.60
N THR A 249 -12.49 6.48 -9.93
CA THR A 249 -12.50 7.70 -10.74
C THR A 249 -13.60 7.57 -11.79
N SER A 250 -14.45 8.60 -11.88
CA SER A 250 -15.47 8.73 -12.91
C SER A 250 -14.87 8.98 -14.30
N SER A 251 -15.69 8.94 -15.35
CA SER A 251 -15.27 9.35 -16.70
C SER A 251 -14.76 10.80 -16.75
N GLU A 252 -15.33 11.68 -15.92
CA GLU A 252 -14.87 13.07 -15.78
C GLU A 252 -13.48 13.14 -15.16
N GLY A 253 -13.28 12.45 -14.04
CA GLY A 253 -11.99 12.45 -13.33
C GLY A 253 -10.86 11.82 -14.15
N GLN A 254 -11.16 10.88 -15.06
CA GLN A 254 -10.18 10.32 -16.00
C GLN A 254 -9.63 11.34 -16.98
N ARG A 255 -10.33 12.47 -17.22
CA ARG A 255 -9.86 13.57 -18.07
C ARG A 255 -8.78 14.42 -17.39
N ASN A 256 -8.51 14.20 -16.10
CA ASN A 256 -7.45 14.91 -15.40
C ASN A 256 -6.08 14.50 -15.96
N PRO A 257 -5.29 15.43 -16.51
CA PRO A 257 -4.00 15.11 -17.12
C PRO A 257 -2.91 14.74 -16.10
N THR A 258 -3.18 14.93 -14.80
CA THR A 258 -2.22 14.66 -13.73
C THR A 258 -2.38 13.22 -13.27
N GLU A 259 -1.59 12.32 -13.85
CA GLU A 259 -1.63 10.88 -13.55
C GLU A 259 -1.12 10.54 -12.14
N ASP A 260 -0.18 11.34 -11.59
CA ASP A 260 0.46 11.10 -10.28
C ASP A 260 -0.25 11.79 -9.10
N ARG A 261 -1.48 12.26 -9.33
CA ARG A 261 -2.20 13.09 -8.36
C ARG A 261 -2.54 12.33 -7.07
N LEU A 262 -2.76 11.01 -7.14
CA LEU A 262 -3.12 10.20 -5.97
C LEU A 262 -1.98 10.21 -4.94
N GLU A 263 -0.77 9.99 -5.43
CA GLU A 263 0.44 9.91 -4.62
C GLU A 263 0.90 11.30 -4.19
N ARG A 264 0.68 12.30 -5.04
CA ARG A 264 0.86 13.71 -4.68
C ARG A 264 -0.05 14.10 -3.51
N MET A 265 -1.31 13.65 -3.50
CA MET A 265 -2.22 13.87 -2.37
C MET A 265 -1.73 13.16 -1.10
N SER A 266 -1.27 11.90 -1.19
CA SER A 266 -0.62 11.21 -0.06
C SER A 266 0.53 12.03 0.53
N ASN A 267 1.40 12.58 -0.32
CA ASN A 267 2.54 13.39 0.10
C ASN A 267 2.12 14.71 0.77
N ILE A 268 1.19 15.46 0.15
CA ILE A 268 0.63 16.70 0.70
C ILE A 268 0.01 16.45 2.09
N MET A 269 -0.83 15.42 2.20
CA MET A 269 -1.53 15.11 3.44
C MET A 269 -0.57 14.65 4.53
N LYS A 270 0.51 13.93 4.18
CA LYS A 270 1.55 13.57 5.14
C LYS A 270 2.26 14.80 5.69
N HIS A 271 2.65 15.74 4.84
CA HIS A 271 3.28 16.99 5.26
C HIS A 271 2.34 17.85 6.12
N PHE A 272 1.06 17.92 5.74
CA PHE A 272 0.05 18.60 6.54
C PHE A 272 -0.09 17.95 7.94
N LYS A 273 -0.20 16.62 8.01
CA LYS A 273 -0.28 15.86 9.27
C LYS A 273 0.93 16.11 10.18
N GLN A 274 2.13 16.13 9.61
CA GLN A 274 3.36 16.44 10.34
C GLN A 274 3.39 17.89 10.86
N SER A 275 2.88 18.82 10.05
CA SER A 275 2.78 20.23 10.43
C SER A 275 1.84 20.39 11.62
N ILE A 276 0.65 19.77 11.59
CA ILE A 276 -0.27 19.76 12.73
C ILE A 276 0.44 19.20 13.97
N SER A 277 0.99 17.99 13.89
CA SER A 277 1.67 17.35 15.03
C SER A 277 2.75 18.24 15.65
N ARG A 278 3.53 18.95 14.82
CA ARG A 278 4.58 19.86 15.29
C ARG A 278 4.01 21.08 16.01
N PHE A 279 2.94 21.69 15.51
CA PHE A 279 2.41 22.95 16.03
C PHE A 279 1.39 22.76 17.16
N THR A 280 0.70 21.61 17.21
CA THR A 280 -0.25 21.29 18.28
C THR A 280 0.35 20.43 19.38
N GLY A 281 1.54 19.87 19.17
CA GLY A 281 2.19 18.96 20.11
C GLY A 281 1.55 17.57 20.20
N THR A 282 0.57 17.27 19.34
CA THR A 282 -0.05 15.94 19.31
C THR A 282 0.95 14.88 18.79
N PRO A 283 0.87 13.64 19.27
CA PRO A 283 1.75 12.57 18.78
C PRO A 283 1.63 12.37 17.26
N ARG A 284 2.74 12.11 16.57
CA ARG A 284 2.76 11.95 15.09
C ARG A 284 1.79 10.88 14.57
N ASN A 285 1.51 9.86 15.38
CA ASN A 285 0.63 8.73 15.05
C ASN A 285 -0.84 8.99 15.44
N ALA A 286 -1.12 10.08 16.17
CA ALA A 286 -2.46 10.46 16.56
C ALA A 286 -3.30 10.88 15.35
N GLU A 287 -4.61 10.85 15.54
CA GLU A 287 -5.55 11.49 14.64
C GLU A 287 -5.33 13.01 14.68
N GLN A 288 -4.98 13.59 13.54
CA GLN A 288 -4.62 15.01 13.44
C GLN A 288 -5.80 15.88 13.01
N PHE A 289 -6.76 15.32 12.28
CA PHE A 289 -7.97 16.01 11.85
C PHE A 289 -9.09 14.99 11.63
N ILE A 290 -10.33 15.40 11.85
CA ILE A 290 -11.51 14.55 11.59
C ILE A 290 -12.05 14.82 10.19
N ARG A 291 -12.02 16.10 9.79
CA ARG A 291 -12.58 16.58 8.52
C ARG A 291 -11.76 17.75 7.99
N MET A 292 -11.57 17.77 6.68
CA MET A 292 -11.03 18.89 5.92
C MET A 292 -11.96 19.14 4.74
N GLU A 293 -12.24 20.40 4.43
CA GLU A 293 -13.09 20.80 3.32
C GLU A 293 -12.38 21.85 2.46
N HIS A 294 -12.54 21.76 1.15
CA HIS A 294 -12.04 22.74 0.20
C HIS A 294 -13.06 22.95 -0.91
N LYS A 295 -13.48 24.19 -1.12
CA LYS A 295 -14.42 24.58 -2.17
C LYS A 295 -13.69 25.50 -3.15
N ALA A 296 -13.39 25.00 -4.33
CA ALA A 296 -12.64 25.72 -5.36
C ALA A 296 -13.58 26.58 -6.24
N GLY A 297 -14.50 27.32 -5.61
CA GLY A 297 -15.53 28.10 -6.30
C GLY A 297 -16.37 27.23 -7.24
N ASN A 298 -16.46 27.65 -8.50
CA ASN A 298 -17.23 26.95 -9.54
C ASN A 298 -16.45 25.82 -10.23
N ARG A 299 -15.31 25.38 -9.69
CA ARG A 299 -14.49 24.33 -10.31
C ARG A 299 -14.81 22.95 -9.75
N PHE A 300 -14.59 22.76 -8.45
CA PHE A 300 -14.87 21.49 -7.76
C PHE A 300 -15.01 21.74 -6.25
N SER A 301 -15.57 20.76 -5.57
CA SER A 301 -15.56 20.68 -4.10
C SER A 301 -14.83 19.42 -3.68
N LEU A 302 -14.11 19.50 -2.56
CA LEU A 302 -13.33 18.41 -2.02
C LEU A 302 -13.57 18.33 -0.52
N PHE A 303 -13.69 17.12 -0.01
CA PHE A 303 -13.57 16.89 1.42
C PHE A 303 -12.75 15.64 1.70
N ILE A 304 -12.10 15.64 2.85
CA ILE A 304 -11.42 14.48 3.41
C ILE A 304 -12.00 14.27 4.80
N LEU A 305 -12.54 13.07 5.05
CA LEU A 305 -13.10 12.71 6.34
C LEU A 305 -12.51 11.41 6.85
N LYS A 306 -12.43 11.28 8.17
CA LYS A 306 -12.20 10.00 8.81
C LYS A 306 -13.33 9.06 8.40
N PHE A 307 -12.98 7.96 7.72
CA PHE A 307 -13.95 7.05 7.15
C PHE A 307 -14.12 5.82 8.03
N THR A 308 -13.03 5.17 8.40
CA THR A 308 -13.03 4.10 9.41
C THR A 308 -11.99 4.40 10.49
N THR A 309 -11.82 3.50 11.46
CA THR A 309 -10.75 3.61 12.48
C THR A 309 -9.36 3.68 11.84
N ASN A 310 -9.17 3.01 10.70
CA ASN A 310 -7.88 2.91 10.03
C ASN A 310 -7.83 3.59 8.66
N THR A 311 -8.88 4.30 8.24
CA THR A 311 -8.91 4.93 6.91
C THR A 311 -9.44 6.36 6.89
N TYR A 312 -8.95 7.14 5.92
CA TYR A 312 -9.57 8.38 5.46
C TYR A 312 -10.17 8.16 4.08
N LEU A 313 -11.29 8.83 3.82
CA LEU A 313 -11.87 8.94 2.49
C LEU A 313 -11.74 10.39 2.03
N MET A 314 -11.12 10.58 0.87
CA MET A 314 -11.16 11.83 0.13
C MET A 314 -12.16 11.70 -1.00
N VAL A 315 -12.96 12.74 -1.17
CA VAL A 315 -14.01 12.82 -2.18
C VAL A 315 -13.83 14.11 -2.96
N VAL A 316 -13.81 13.99 -4.29
CA VAL A 316 -13.85 15.12 -5.23
C VAL A 316 -15.20 15.11 -5.93
N LEU A 317 -15.86 16.26 -5.92
CA LEU A 317 -17.21 16.46 -6.45
C LEU A 317 -17.22 17.66 -7.38
N PRO A 318 -18.17 17.70 -8.34
CA PRO A 318 -18.46 18.94 -9.05
C PRO A 318 -18.94 20.02 -8.06
N PRO A 319 -18.90 21.31 -8.44
CA PRO A 319 -19.32 22.40 -7.56
C PRO A 319 -20.80 22.28 -7.18
N GLY A 320 -21.14 22.70 -5.95
CA GLY A 320 -22.52 22.79 -5.47
C GLY A 320 -22.69 22.41 -4.01
N GLU A 321 -23.23 23.33 -3.20
CA GLU A 321 -23.43 23.14 -1.75
C GLU A 321 -24.38 21.98 -1.43
N ALA A 322 -25.51 21.88 -2.14
CA ALA A 322 -26.49 20.82 -1.89
C ALA A 322 -25.89 19.43 -2.14
N ARG A 323 -25.18 19.26 -3.28
CA ARG A 323 -24.47 18.03 -3.61
C ARG A 323 -23.39 17.71 -2.59
N PHE A 324 -22.58 18.71 -2.22
CA PHE A 324 -21.51 18.55 -1.22
C PHE A 324 -22.05 18.02 0.11
N ASN A 325 -23.11 18.64 0.63
CA ASN A 325 -23.69 18.25 1.92
C ASN A 325 -24.37 16.86 1.85
N ALA A 326 -25.07 16.57 0.74
CA ALA A 326 -25.67 15.25 0.52
C ALA A 326 -24.61 14.14 0.43
N ALA A 327 -23.54 14.37 -0.34
CA ALA A 327 -22.44 13.44 -0.48
C ALA A 327 -21.74 13.16 0.86
N MET A 328 -21.54 14.20 1.69
CA MET A 328 -20.95 14.04 3.01
C MET A 328 -21.82 13.19 3.95
N LEU A 329 -23.15 13.40 3.94
CA LEU A 329 -24.08 12.57 4.71
C LEU A 329 -24.09 11.11 4.21
N ASN A 330 -24.13 10.92 2.88
CA ASN A 330 -24.08 9.59 2.27
C ASN A 330 -22.78 8.85 2.62
N CYS A 331 -21.65 9.56 2.66
CA CYS A 331 -20.39 8.98 3.11
C CYS A 331 -20.44 8.54 4.57
N GLN A 332 -21.07 9.31 5.46
CA GLN A 332 -21.22 8.93 6.88
C GLN A 332 -22.05 7.65 7.04
N ILE A 333 -23.13 7.51 6.27
CA ILE A 333 -23.95 6.29 6.23
C ILE A 333 -23.13 5.13 5.68
N ALA A 334 -22.35 5.37 4.62
CA ALA A 334 -21.58 4.34 3.95
C ALA A 334 -20.50 3.71 4.83
N ILE A 335 -20.01 4.39 5.88
CA ILE A 335 -18.97 3.88 6.81
C ILE A 335 -19.28 2.46 7.29
N GLU A 336 -20.55 2.13 7.54
CA GLU A 336 -20.95 0.80 8.03
C GLU A 336 -20.58 -0.32 7.06
N HIS A 337 -20.69 -0.07 5.75
CA HIS A 337 -20.31 -1.01 4.70
C HIS A 337 -18.80 -1.21 4.58
N PHE A 338 -17.98 -0.36 5.21
CA PHE A 338 -16.52 -0.42 5.19
C PHE A 338 -15.91 -0.82 6.53
N ARG A 339 -16.71 -1.11 7.57
CA ARG A 339 -16.19 -1.52 8.89
C ARG A 339 -15.32 -2.78 8.87
N PHE A 340 -15.48 -3.64 7.87
CA PHE A 340 -14.60 -4.80 7.69
C PHE A 340 -13.12 -4.42 7.47
N LEU A 341 -12.83 -3.15 7.14
CA LEU A 341 -11.48 -2.58 7.06
C LEU A 341 -10.85 -2.26 8.42
N ASP A 342 -11.56 -2.41 9.53
CA ASP A 342 -11.01 -2.11 10.87
C ASP A 342 -10.50 -3.34 11.62
N GLY A 343 -10.71 -4.55 11.09
CA GLY A 343 -10.40 -5.81 11.75
C GLY A 343 -11.45 -6.88 11.45
N PRO A 344 -11.25 -8.14 11.89
CA PRO A 344 -12.35 -9.10 11.87
C PRO A 344 -13.52 -8.49 12.64
N ALA A 345 -14.69 -8.42 11.99
CA ALA A 345 -15.90 -7.95 12.62
C ALA A 345 -16.04 -8.67 13.96
N THR A 346 -16.10 -7.92 15.06
CA THR A 346 -16.65 -8.46 16.30
C THR A 346 -18.01 -9.03 15.91
N PRO A 347 -18.29 -10.33 16.13
CA PRO A 347 -19.62 -10.85 15.86
C PRO A 347 -20.61 -9.94 16.58
N ALA A 348 -21.62 -9.46 15.85
CA ALA A 348 -22.68 -8.66 16.44
C ALA A 348 -23.18 -9.38 17.70
N PRO A 349 -23.44 -8.68 18.81
CA PRO A 349 -23.99 -9.32 19.98
C PRO A 349 -25.28 -10.02 19.53
N ASN A 350 -25.32 -11.35 19.68
CA ASN A 350 -26.53 -12.12 19.46
C ASN A 350 -27.65 -11.39 20.20
N THR A 351 -28.61 -10.86 19.45
CA THR A 351 -29.90 -10.47 20.01
C THR A 351 -30.51 -11.76 20.52
N ALA A 352 -30.22 -12.08 21.78
CA ALA A 352 -30.92 -13.10 22.51
C ALA A 352 -32.38 -12.71 22.45
N THR A 353 -33.15 -13.51 21.71
CA THR A 353 -34.59 -13.60 21.81
C THR A 353 -34.95 -13.77 23.28
N HIS A 354 -35.37 -12.68 23.92
CA HIS A 354 -36.26 -12.76 25.07
C HIS A 354 -37.60 -13.25 24.53
N ALA A 355 -37.78 -14.57 24.50
CA ALA A 355 -39.10 -15.17 24.54
C ALA A 355 -39.59 -15.11 25.99
N ALA A 356 -40.85 -14.73 26.13
CA ALA A 356 -41.59 -14.51 27.38
C ALA A 356 -41.69 -15.77 28.27
#